data_AF-A0A1I7NFA3-F1
#
_entry.id   AF-A0A1I7NFA3-F1
#
_cell.length_a   1.000
_cell.length_b   1.000
_cell.length_c   1.000
_cell.angle_alpha   90.00
_cell.angle_beta   90.00
_cell.angle_gamma   90.00
#
_symmetry.space_group_name_H-M   'P 1'
#
loop_
_entity.id
_entity.type
_entity.pdbx_description
1 polymer ?
#
loop_
_entity_poly.entity_id
_entity_poly.type
_entity_poly.pdbx_seq_one_letter_code
_entity_poly.pdbx_strand_id
1 'polypeptide(L)'
;MAQQVRAPLSVYMLADHLDAALAAGEDLMARGGDWRALTETPADPSDFILRQRAVAEEVRSFELMIVARILKARTHASSLAECDDRFRVIAKLFVSGTAILLDAVEESGDARATDFDTADDIVAYVRSRGLIAPDAPAIRVASDLTIDDNFLIAKRIALGPLLDMAAAFLDALDVQYELFGGDAPVTSNVRTADAEESERARLN
;
A
#
# COMPACT_ATOMS: atom_id res chain seq x y z
N MET A 1 33.61 10.86 -16.02
CA MET A 1 32.46 9.99 -16.36
C MET A 1 32.16 9.19 -15.11
N ALA A 2 31.09 9.53 -14.38
CA ALA A 2 30.69 8.77 -13.21
C ALA A 2 30.17 7.41 -13.69
N GLN A 3 30.77 6.34 -13.21
CA GLN A 3 30.39 4.99 -13.54
C GLN A 3 28.99 4.73 -12.96
N GLN A 4 27.97 4.58 -13.81
CA GLN A 4 26.65 4.13 -13.38
C GLN A 4 26.81 2.78 -12.67
N VAL A 5 26.77 2.81 -11.34
CA VAL A 5 26.72 1.60 -10.54
C VAL A 5 25.30 1.07 -10.67
N ARG A 6 25.10 0.14 -11.61
CA ARG A 6 23.81 -0.52 -11.79
C ARG A 6 23.37 -1.12 -10.45
N ALA A 7 22.16 -0.77 -10.01
CA ALA A 7 21.64 -1.23 -8.72
C ALA A 7 21.66 -2.78 -8.63
N PRO A 8 21.98 -3.36 -7.45
CA PRO A 8 21.86 -4.79 -7.23
C PRO A 8 20.43 -5.31 -7.47
N LEU A 9 20.27 -6.57 -7.89
CA LEU A 9 18.96 -7.18 -8.12
C LEU A 9 18.03 -7.10 -6.90
N SER A 10 18.59 -7.20 -5.69
CA SER A 10 17.85 -7.08 -4.43
C SER A 10 17.15 -5.73 -4.27
N VAL A 11 17.71 -4.65 -4.84
CA VAL A 11 17.12 -3.31 -4.83
C VAL A 11 15.90 -3.26 -5.74
N TYR A 12 15.98 -3.83 -6.94
CA TYR A 12 14.82 -3.90 -7.84
C TYR A 12 13.69 -4.78 -7.28
N MET A 13 14.02 -5.93 -6.67
CA MET A 13 13.02 -6.78 -6.01
C MET A 13 12.35 -6.08 -4.82
N LEU A 14 13.13 -5.32 -4.05
CA LEU A 14 12.61 -4.51 -2.96
C LEU A 14 11.64 -3.45 -3.49
N ALA A 15 12.03 -2.70 -4.53
CA ALA A 15 11.20 -1.68 -5.14
C ALA A 15 9.89 -2.27 -5.71
N ASP A 16 9.96 -3.38 -6.44
CA ASP A 16 8.78 -4.09 -6.98
C ASP A 16 7.79 -4.49 -5.88
N HIS A 17 8.28 -4.96 -4.74
CA HIS A 17 7.41 -5.33 -3.63
C HIS A 17 6.80 -4.12 -2.92
N LEU A 18 7.51 -3.00 -2.81
CA LEU A 18 6.95 -1.76 -2.28
C LEU A 18 5.86 -1.21 -3.21
N ASP A 19 6.14 -1.15 -4.51
CA ASP A 19 5.19 -0.69 -5.53
C ASP A 19 3.92 -1.56 -5.55
N ALA A 20 4.08 -2.89 -5.53
CA ALA A 20 2.95 -3.82 -5.45
C ALA A 20 2.14 -3.68 -4.15
N ALA A 21 2.78 -3.29 -3.03
CA ALA A 21 2.08 -3.03 -1.78
C ALA A 21 1.28 -1.72 -1.85
N LEU A 22 1.84 -0.67 -2.47
CA LEU A 22 1.16 0.60 -2.69
C LEU A 22 -0.06 0.43 -3.60
N ALA A 23 0.11 -0.25 -4.74
CA ALA A 23 -0.98 -0.56 -5.66
C ALA A 23 -2.10 -1.35 -4.97
N ALA A 24 -1.75 -2.37 -4.17
CA ALA A 24 -2.75 -3.12 -3.40
C ALA A 24 -3.45 -2.25 -2.33
N GLY A 25 -2.76 -1.27 -1.75
CA GLY A 25 -3.34 -0.28 -0.84
C GLY A 25 -4.34 0.65 -1.53
N GLU A 26 -4.03 1.12 -2.73
CA GLU A 26 -4.94 1.92 -3.55
C GLU A 26 -6.18 1.11 -3.95
N ASP A 27 -5.99 -0.12 -4.42
CA ASP A 27 -7.09 -1.03 -4.75
C ASP A 27 -7.97 -1.30 -3.52
N LEU A 28 -7.37 -1.49 -2.34
CA LEU A 28 -8.09 -1.69 -1.08
C LEU A 28 -8.94 -0.47 -0.72
N MET A 29 -8.41 0.75 -0.83
CA MET A 29 -9.16 1.98 -0.57
C MET A 29 -10.32 2.15 -1.56
N ALA A 30 -10.13 1.79 -2.82
CA ALA A 30 -11.20 1.83 -3.84
C ALA A 30 -12.41 0.95 -3.45
N ARG A 31 -12.19 -0.14 -2.70
CA ARG A 31 -13.26 -1.02 -2.17
C ARG A 31 -14.10 -0.41 -1.05
N GLY A 32 -13.71 0.75 -0.51
CA GLY A 32 -14.55 1.49 0.43
C GLY A 32 -15.94 1.84 -0.15
N GLY A 33 -16.02 2.07 -1.47
CA GLY A 33 -17.30 2.31 -2.15
C GLY A 33 -18.24 1.10 -2.13
N ASP A 34 -17.70 -0.11 -2.24
CA ASP A 34 -18.47 -1.34 -2.26
C ASP A 34 -19.17 -1.58 -0.92
N TRP A 35 -18.49 -1.28 0.20
CA TRP A 35 -19.08 -1.36 1.54
C TRP A 35 -20.24 -0.38 1.74
N ARG A 36 -20.12 0.84 1.22
CA ARG A 36 -21.21 1.83 1.28
C ARG A 36 -22.40 1.38 0.43
N ALA A 37 -22.14 0.88 -0.77
CA ALA A 37 -23.19 0.36 -1.66
C ALA A 37 -23.97 -0.81 -1.04
N LEU A 38 -23.32 -1.63 -0.19
CA LEU A 38 -23.97 -2.72 0.53
C LEU A 38 -25.10 -2.25 1.45
N THR A 39 -24.94 -1.12 2.14
CA THR A 39 -25.91 -0.61 3.12
C THR A 39 -26.96 0.29 2.48
N GLU A 40 -26.59 1.04 1.45
CA GLU A 40 -27.50 1.95 0.73
C GLU A 40 -28.50 1.20 -0.16
N THR A 41 -28.09 0.07 -0.74
CA THR A 41 -28.94 -0.69 -1.67
C THR A 41 -29.83 -1.68 -0.91
N PRO A 42 -31.17 -1.52 -0.93
CA PRO A 42 -32.09 -2.48 -0.35
C PRO A 42 -31.91 -3.85 -1.02
N ALA A 43 -31.75 -4.89 -0.21
CA ALA A 43 -31.58 -6.26 -0.67
C ALA A 43 -32.30 -7.21 0.29
N ASP A 44 -32.75 -8.34 -0.23
CA ASP A 44 -33.23 -9.46 0.58
C ASP A 44 -32.12 -9.90 1.57
N PRO A 45 -32.44 -10.38 2.79
CA PRO A 45 -31.43 -10.80 3.75
C PRO A 45 -30.43 -11.82 3.21
N SER A 46 -30.87 -12.74 2.34
CA SER A 46 -29.98 -13.75 1.75
C SER A 46 -28.97 -13.15 0.77
N ASP A 47 -29.43 -12.25 -0.11
CA ASP A 47 -28.58 -11.52 -1.06
C ASP A 47 -27.57 -10.64 -0.33
N PHE A 48 -27.99 -9.94 0.72
CA PHE A 48 -27.10 -9.11 1.52
C PHE A 48 -25.93 -9.90 2.11
N ILE A 49 -26.19 -11.09 2.66
CA ILE A 49 -25.13 -11.94 3.24
C ILE A 49 -24.13 -12.37 2.16
N LEU A 50 -24.60 -12.74 0.98
CA LEU A 50 -23.74 -13.14 -0.13
C LEU A 50 -22.86 -11.99 -0.61
N ARG A 51 -23.43 -10.81 -0.83
CA ARG A 51 -22.67 -9.62 -1.24
C ARG A 51 -21.70 -9.17 -0.15
N GLN A 52 -22.11 -9.20 1.12
CA GLN A 52 -21.25 -8.88 2.26
C GLN A 52 -20.02 -9.79 2.30
N ARG A 53 -20.21 -11.10 2.11
CA ARG A 53 -19.09 -12.05 2.04
C ARG A 53 -18.18 -11.75 0.87
N ALA A 54 -18.72 -11.47 -0.32
CA ALA A 54 -17.91 -11.16 -1.50
C ALA A 54 -17.02 -9.94 -1.27
N VAL A 55 -17.57 -8.84 -0.76
CA VAL A 55 -16.79 -7.62 -0.45
C VAL A 55 -15.74 -7.89 0.63
N ALA A 56 -16.10 -8.63 1.69
CA ALA A 56 -15.16 -8.98 2.74
C ALA A 56 -13.96 -9.82 2.25
N GLU A 57 -14.21 -10.80 1.38
CA GLU A 57 -13.15 -11.66 0.82
C GLU A 57 -12.23 -10.90 -0.16
N GLU A 58 -12.77 -9.99 -0.96
CA GLU A 58 -11.96 -9.12 -1.82
C GLU A 58 -11.04 -8.21 -1.00
N VAL A 59 -11.60 -7.54 0.02
CA VAL A 59 -10.85 -6.66 0.94
C VAL A 59 -9.77 -7.43 1.69
N ARG A 60 -10.11 -8.62 2.21
CA ARG A 60 -9.15 -9.53 2.85
C ARG A 60 -8.03 -9.94 1.89
N SER A 61 -8.34 -10.17 0.61
CA SER A 61 -7.34 -10.55 -0.39
C SER A 61 -6.31 -9.43 -0.62
N PHE A 62 -6.75 -8.17 -0.73
CA PHE A 62 -5.84 -7.02 -0.82
C PHE A 62 -5.04 -6.83 0.47
N GLU A 63 -5.67 -6.93 1.65
CA GLU A 63 -4.98 -6.87 2.95
C GLU A 63 -3.85 -7.92 3.03
N LEU A 64 -4.13 -9.17 2.66
CA LEU A 64 -3.14 -10.25 2.63
C LEU A 64 -2.02 -9.98 1.62
N MET A 65 -2.36 -9.40 0.46
CA MET A 65 -1.38 -9.01 -0.55
C MET A 65 -0.44 -7.92 -0.01
N ILE A 66 -0.96 -6.87 0.61
CA ILE A 66 -0.15 -5.81 1.25
C ILE A 66 0.79 -6.43 2.28
N VAL A 67 0.26 -7.25 3.21
CA VAL A 67 1.08 -7.91 4.25
C VAL A 67 2.18 -8.76 3.63
N ALA A 68 1.86 -9.61 2.66
CA ALA A 68 2.84 -10.48 2.01
C ALA A 68 3.95 -9.67 1.31
N ARG A 69 3.58 -8.60 0.58
CA ARG A 69 4.51 -7.74 -0.14
C ARG A 69 5.41 -6.95 0.80
N ILE A 70 4.86 -6.37 1.87
CA ILE A 70 5.64 -5.67 2.90
C ILE A 70 6.61 -6.61 3.61
N LEU A 71 6.19 -7.83 3.96
CA LEU A 71 7.09 -8.80 4.59
C LEU A 71 8.23 -9.25 3.66
N LYS A 72 7.94 -9.41 2.36
CA LYS A 72 9.00 -9.69 1.36
C LYS A 72 9.95 -8.51 1.20
N ALA A 73 9.42 -7.29 1.07
CA ALA A 73 10.22 -6.06 1.08
C ALA A 73 11.10 -5.98 2.33
N ARG A 74 10.56 -6.30 3.51
CA ARG A 74 11.30 -6.34 4.78
C ARG A 74 12.50 -7.29 4.75
N THR A 75 12.35 -8.49 4.17
CA THR A 75 13.47 -9.42 3.98
C THR A 75 14.56 -8.80 3.11
N HIS A 76 14.19 -8.24 1.96
CA HIS A 76 15.16 -7.62 1.04
C HIS A 76 15.83 -6.38 1.63
N ALA A 77 15.09 -5.55 2.37
CA ALA A 77 15.62 -4.41 3.12
C ALA A 77 16.65 -4.85 4.17
N SER A 78 16.36 -5.92 4.92
CA SER A 78 17.29 -6.47 5.91
C SER A 78 18.60 -6.90 5.26
N SER A 79 18.53 -7.64 4.15
CA SER A 79 19.73 -8.03 3.39
C SER A 79 20.47 -6.83 2.81
N LEU A 80 19.76 -5.81 2.33
CA LEU A 80 20.38 -4.58 1.83
C LEU A 80 21.16 -3.83 2.93
N ALA A 81 20.65 -3.82 4.16
CA ALA A 81 21.31 -3.18 5.30
C ALA A 81 22.65 -3.84 5.70
N GLU A 82 22.82 -5.12 5.37
CA GLU A 82 24.06 -5.87 5.57
C GLU A 82 25.10 -5.57 4.50
N CYS A 83 24.66 -5.27 3.27
CA CYS A 83 25.53 -5.08 2.12
C CYS A 83 25.85 -3.63 1.78
N ASP A 84 24.99 -2.66 2.12
CA ASP A 84 25.21 -1.23 1.84
C ASP A 84 25.09 -0.36 3.10
N ASP A 85 26.24 0.08 3.61
CA ASP A 85 26.36 0.96 4.78
C ASP A 85 25.60 2.28 4.62
N ARG A 86 25.50 2.82 3.40
CA ARG A 86 24.84 4.11 3.13
C ARG A 86 23.33 4.00 3.37
N PHE A 87 22.77 2.83 3.06
CA PHE A 87 21.33 2.59 3.13
C PHE A 87 20.91 1.85 4.41
N ARG A 88 21.87 1.36 5.19
CA ARG A 88 21.67 0.58 6.42
C ARG A 88 20.70 1.20 7.40
N VAL A 89 20.79 2.50 7.66
CA VAL A 89 19.95 3.19 8.66
C VAL A 89 18.49 3.18 8.22
N ILE A 90 18.22 3.57 6.97
CA ILE A 90 16.87 3.66 6.41
C ILE A 90 16.25 2.26 6.34
N ALA A 91 17.01 1.27 5.86
CA ALA A 91 16.56 -0.11 5.80
C ALA A 91 16.22 -0.68 7.18
N LYS A 92 17.04 -0.43 8.21
CA LYS A 92 16.72 -0.84 9.58
C LYS A 92 15.49 -0.15 10.15
N LEU A 93 15.27 1.13 9.82
CA LEU A 93 14.07 1.85 10.21
C LEU A 93 12.81 1.21 9.62
N PHE A 94 12.81 0.92 8.31
CA PHE A 94 11.70 0.22 7.65
C PHE A 94 11.44 -1.16 8.26
N VAL A 95 12.50 -1.94 8.48
CA VAL A 95 12.42 -3.28 9.09
C VAL A 95 11.85 -3.24 10.51
N SER A 96 12.21 -2.20 11.28
CA SER A 96 11.67 -1.98 12.62
C SER A 96 10.22 -1.50 12.58
N GLY A 97 9.88 -0.55 11.72
CA GLY A 97 8.52 0.01 11.59
C GLY A 97 7.48 -1.02 11.14
N THR A 98 7.93 -2.06 10.43
CA THR A 98 7.08 -3.15 9.94
C THR A 98 7.13 -4.41 10.82
N ALA A 99 7.84 -4.40 11.95
CA ALA A 99 7.94 -5.57 12.84
C ALA A 99 6.57 -6.04 13.36
N ILE A 100 5.66 -5.10 13.61
CA ILE A 100 4.30 -5.40 14.11
C ILE A 100 3.49 -6.29 13.16
N LEU A 101 3.78 -6.24 11.85
CA LEU A 101 3.13 -7.11 10.86
C LEU A 101 3.67 -8.54 10.90
N LEU A 102 4.96 -8.72 11.23
CA LEU A 102 5.53 -10.05 11.43
C LEU A 102 4.90 -10.72 12.65
N ASP A 103 4.82 -10.01 13.76
CA ASP A 103 4.18 -10.50 15.00
C ASP A 103 2.71 -10.90 14.73
N ALA A 104 1.97 -10.09 13.96
CA ALA A 104 0.59 -10.39 13.60
C ALA A 104 0.43 -11.68 12.79
N VAL A 105 1.36 -11.97 11.87
CA VAL A 105 1.35 -13.20 11.06
C VAL A 105 1.76 -14.41 11.90
N GLU A 106 2.77 -14.28 12.76
CA GLU A 106 3.19 -15.36 13.66
C GLU A 106 2.07 -15.79 14.61
N GLU A 107 1.36 -14.82 15.20
CA GLU A 107 0.18 -15.10 16.03
C GLU A 107 -0.97 -15.74 15.23
N SER A 108 -1.17 -15.32 13.98
CA SER A 108 -2.21 -15.88 13.11
C SER A 108 -1.91 -17.33 12.69
N GLY A 109 -0.63 -17.68 12.53
CA GLY A 109 -0.18 -19.04 12.21
C GLY A 109 -0.35 -20.05 13.35
N ASP A 110 -0.46 -19.56 14.60
CA ASP A 110 -0.68 -20.38 15.80
C ASP A 110 -2.18 -20.60 16.12
N ALA A 111 -3.08 -19.93 15.40
CA ALA A 111 -4.54 -19.92 15.65
C ALA A 111 -5.28 -21.20 15.20
N ARG A 112 -4.72 -22.39 15.43
CA ARG A 112 -5.32 -23.72 15.12
C ARG A 112 -6.66 -24.03 15.81
N ALA A 113 -7.29 -23.07 16.49
CA ALA A 113 -8.42 -23.30 17.39
C ALA A 113 -9.72 -22.53 17.07
N THR A 114 -9.79 -21.73 16.00
CA THR A 114 -10.92 -20.78 15.82
C THR A 114 -11.69 -20.84 14.50
N ASP A 115 -11.34 -21.71 13.55
CA ASP A 115 -11.97 -21.74 12.22
C ASP A 115 -13.28 -22.54 12.17
N PHE A 116 -14.33 -22.03 12.82
CA PHE A 116 -15.71 -22.29 12.39
C PHE A 116 -16.21 -21.05 11.64
N ASP A 117 -16.23 -21.12 10.30
CA ASP A 117 -16.68 -20.08 9.36
C ASP A 117 -18.17 -19.75 9.59
N THR A 118 -18.41 -18.91 10.60
CA THR A 118 -19.75 -18.48 11.02
C THR A 118 -19.96 -17.04 10.56
N ALA A 119 -21.20 -16.60 10.33
CA ALA A 119 -21.48 -15.22 9.91
C ALA A 119 -20.94 -14.14 10.88
N ASP A 120 -20.63 -14.52 12.12
CA ASP A 120 -19.98 -13.67 13.13
C ASP A 120 -18.52 -13.32 12.74
N ASP A 121 -17.84 -14.15 11.95
CA ASP A 121 -16.45 -13.93 11.54
C ASP A 121 -16.28 -12.69 10.67
N ILE A 122 -17.25 -12.38 9.81
CA ILE A 122 -17.17 -11.18 8.96
C ILE A 122 -17.38 -9.92 9.81
N VAL A 123 -18.33 -9.93 10.75
CA VAL A 123 -18.54 -8.78 11.64
C VAL A 123 -17.31 -8.58 12.54
N ALA A 124 -16.75 -9.66 13.08
CA ALA A 124 -15.51 -9.63 13.85
C ALA A 124 -14.32 -9.11 13.00
N TYR A 125 -14.21 -9.57 11.74
CA TYR A 125 -13.22 -9.09 10.78
C TYR A 125 -13.33 -7.59 10.57
N VAL A 126 -14.49 -7.11 10.12
CA VAL A 126 -14.76 -5.70 9.81
C VAL A 126 -14.55 -4.80 11.03
N ARG A 127 -15.03 -5.21 12.21
CA ARG A 127 -14.85 -4.47 13.47
C ARG A 127 -13.37 -4.38 13.86
N SER A 128 -12.64 -5.47 13.77
CA SER A 128 -11.22 -5.49 14.13
C SER A 128 -10.33 -4.65 13.22
N ARG A 129 -10.85 -4.24 12.06
CA ARG A 129 -10.19 -3.38 11.07
C ARG A 129 -10.55 -1.91 11.24
N GLY A 130 -11.41 -1.58 12.19
CA GLY A 130 -11.89 -0.21 12.44
C GLY A 130 -12.99 0.26 11.49
N LEU A 131 -13.53 -0.62 10.64
CA LEU A 131 -14.52 -0.25 9.62
C LEU A 131 -15.93 -0.05 10.19
N ILE A 132 -16.21 -0.58 11.38
CA ILE A 132 -17.43 -0.32 12.14
C ILE A 132 -17.08 -0.03 13.60
N ALA A 133 -17.95 0.71 14.28
CA ALA A 133 -17.77 1.02 15.70
C ALA A 133 -17.69 -0.26 16.57
N PRO A 134 -16.94 -0.25 17.69
CA PRO A 134 -16.79 -1.42 18.55
C PRO A 134 -18.11 -1.99 19.08
N ASP A 135 -19.09 -1.12 19.32
CA ASP A 135 -20.43 -1.43 19.82
C ASP A 135 -21.48 -1.62 18.71
N ALA A 136 -21.09 -1.48 17.44
CA ALA A 136 -22.01 -1.67 16.32
C ALA A 136 -22.53 -3.12 16.31
N PRO A 137 -23.87 -3.33 16.34
CA PRO A 137 -24.46 -4.67 16.44
C PRO A 137 -24.36 -5.44 15.11
N ALA A 138 -24.31 -4.73 13.97
CA ALA A 138 -24.18 -5.30 12.64
C ALA A 138 -23.66 -4.26 11.65
N ILE A 139 -23.09 -4.73 10.53
CA ILE A 139 -22.58 -3.89 9.43
C ILE A 139 -23.68 -3.00 8.84
N ARG A 140 -24.91 -3.52 8.71
CA ARG A 140 -26.05 -2.78 8.15
C ARG A 140 -26.42 -1.50 8.90
N VAL A 141 -26.06 -1.40 10.18
CA VAL A 141 -26.41 -0.25 11.04
C VAL A 141 -25.25 0.76 11.10
N ALA A 142 -24.10 0.46 10.49
CA ALA A 142 -22.96 1.36 10.46
C ALA A 142 -23.23 2.55 9.53
N SER A 143 -23.04 3.75 10.06
CA SER A 143 -23.32 5.01 9.38
C SER A 143 -22.19 5.49 8.46
N ASP A 144 -20.98 4.96 8.61
CA ASP A 144 -19.79 5.41 7.86
C ASP A 144 -18.86 4.22 7.53
N LEU A 145 -19.28 3.42 6.55
CA LEU A 145 -18.52 2.27 6.07
C LEU A 145 -17.57 2.70 4.97
N THR A 146 -16.37 3.15 5.36
CA THR A 146 -15.32 3.58 4.44
C THR A 146 -13.99 2.96 4.79
N ILE A 147 -13.26 2.52 3.78
CA ILE A 147 -11.85 2.18 3.92
C ILE A 147 -11.07 3.46 3.66
N ASP A 148 -10.45 3.99 4.71
CA ASP A 148 -9.61 5.18 4.69
C ASP A 148 -8.21 4.87 5.27
N ASP A 149 -7.41 5.90 5.50
CA ASP A 149 -6.07 5.80 6.09
C ASP A 149 -6.06 5.13 7.47
N ASN A 150 -7.20 5.12 8.18
CA ASN A 150 -7.33 4.53 9.52
C ASN A 150 -7.66 3.03 9.50
N PHE A 151 -7.94 2.45 8.32
CA PHE A 151 -8.19 1.02 8.20
C PHE A 151 -7.00 0.22 8.75
N LEU A 152 -7.26 -0.71 9.68
CA LEU A 152 -6.19 -1.46 10.34
C LEU A 152 -5.80 -2.72 9.56
N ILE A 153 -4.60 -2.73 9.00
CA ILE A 153 -3.97 -3.91 8.39
C ILE A 153 -3.56 -4.89 9.49
N ALA A 154 -4.00 -6.15 9.33
CA ALA A 154 -3.81 -7.24 10.27
C ALA A 154 -4.26 -6.90 11.70
N LYS A 155 -5.21 -5.97 11.87
CA LYS A 155 -5.68 -5.44 13.17
C LYS A 155 -4.61 -4.65 13.97
N ARG A 156 -3.49 -4.29 13.36
CA ARG A 156 -2.31 -3.77 14.09
C ARG A 156 -1.87 -2.37 13.68
N ILE A 157 -1.80 -2.09 12.39
CA ILE A 157 -1.24 -0.84 11.86
C ILE A 157 -2.23 -0.18 10.91
N ALA A 158 -2.37 1.14 11.00
CA ALA A 158 -3.21 1.91 10.10
C ALA A 158 -2.65 1.89 8.67
N LEU A 159 -3.54 1.81 7.69
CA LEU A 159 -3.21 1.69 6.26
C LEU A 159 -2.38 2.88 5.77
N GLY A 160 -2.83 4.11 6.02
CA GLY A 160 -2.16 5.32 5.55
C GLY A 160 -0.69 5.38 5.99
N PRO A 161 -0.40 5.32 7.31
CA PRO A 161 0.98 5.31 7.80
C PRO A 161 1.84 4.15 7.28
N LEU A 162 1.24 2.99 6.98
CA LEU A 162 1.96 1.86 6.38
C LEU A 162 2.33 2.17 4.92
N LEU A 163 1.41 2.71 4.13
CA LEU A 163 1.65 3.09 2.74
C LEU A 163 2.64 4.26 2.65
N ASP A 164 2.53 5.26 3.53
CA ASP A 164 3.48 6.38 3.61
C ASP A 164 4.91 5.88 3.88
N MET A 165 5.05 4.91 4.78
CA MET A 165 6.36 4.30 5.07
C MET A 165 6.91 3.53 3.86
N ALA A 166 6.05 2.82 3.13
CA ALA A 166 6.44 2.10 1.92
C ALA A 166 6.85 3.06 0.78
N ALA A 167 6.06 4.11 0.56
CA ALA A 167 6.34 5.16 -0.44
C ALA A 167 7.63 5.91 -0.11
N ALA A 168 7.80 6.39 1.12
CA ALA A 168 9.01 7.09 1.53
C ALA A 168 10.26 6.20 1.41
N PHE A 169 10.11 4.89 1.62
CA PHE A 169 11.23 3.97 1.45
C PHE A 169 11.54 3.70 -0.03
N LEU A 170 10.51 3.61 -0.88
CA LEU A 170 10.66 3.50 -2.33
C LEU A 170 11.36 4.75 -2.91
N ASP A 171 10.95 5.95 -2.49
CA ASP A 171 11.60 7.20 -2.87
C ASP A 171 13.08 7.24 -2.45
N ALA A 172 13.39 6.77 -1.24
CA ALA A 172 14.77 6.70 -0.77
C ALA A 172 15.62 5.74 -1.61
N LEU A 173 15.04 4.61 -2.07
CA LEU A 173 15.72 3.69 -2.98
C LEU A 173 15.97 4.34 -4.33
N ASP A 174 14.98 5.03 -4.88
CA ASP A 174 15.10 5.71 -6.16
C ASP A 174 16.18 6.80 -6.14
N VAL A 175 16.18 7.67 -5.12
CA VAL A 175 17.20 8.71 -4.96
C VAL A 175 18.61 8.13 -4.87
N GLN A 176 18.78 6.98 -4.20
CA GLN A 176 20.09 6.38 -3.96
C GLN A 176 20.61 5.55 -5.14
N TYR A 177 19.72 4.97 -5.95
CA TYR A 177 20.06 3.99 -6.98
C TYR A 177 19.60 4.36 -8.38
N GLU A 178 18.93 5.50 -8.55
CA GLU A 178 18.37 6.01 -9.82
C GLU A 178 17.51 4.93 -10.52
N LEU A 179 16.56 4.35 -9.77
CA LEU A 179 15.79 3.18 -10.22
C LEU A 179 14.85 3.52 -11.37
N PHE A 180 14.18 4.65 -11.25
CA PHE A 180 13.30 5.22 -12.24
C PHE A 180 14.06 6.36 -12.90
N GLY A 181 15.07 6.01 -13.69
CA GLY A 181 16.00 6.94 -14.34
C GLY A 181 15.32 8.26 -14.70
N GLY A 182 15.75 9.33 -14.03
CA GLY A 182 14.88 10.48 -13.80
C GLY A 182 14.18 10.99 -15.05
N ASP A 183 12.90 11.33 -14.87
CA ASP A 183 12.40 12.56 -15.47
C ASP A 183 13.33 13.68 -14.97
N ALA A 184 14.43 13.91 -15.70
CA ALA A 184 14.98 15.24 -15.73
C ALA A 184 13.77 16.14 -16.05
N PRO A 185 13.46 17.16 -15.24
CA PRO A 185 12.49 18.14 -15.68
C PRO A 185 12.97 18.55 -17.06
N VAL A 186 12.13 18.35 -18.08
CA VAL A 186 12.34 18.97 -19.36
C VAL A 186 12.30 20.45 -19.04
N THR A 187 13.46 20.99 -18.69
CA THR A 187 13.77 22.38 -18.86
C THR A 187 13.63 22.52 -20.36
N SER A 188 12.41 22.88 -20.76
CA SER A 188 12.16 23.45 -22.05
C SER A 188 13.15 24.60 -22.14
N ASN A 189 14.28 24.32 -22.77
CA ASN A 189 15.12 25.35 -23.32
C ASN A 189 14.26 25.99 -24.41
N VAL A 190 13.35 26.85 -23.98
CA VAL A 190 12.81 27.97 -24.76
C VAL A 190 14.01 28.89 -24.97
N ARG A 191 14.91 28.46 -25.84
CA ARG A 191 16.08 29.22 -26.33
C ARG A 191 16.31 28.97 -27.81
N THR A 192 15.24 28.66 -28.55
CA THR A 192 15.27 28.60 -30.02
C THR A 192 14.05 29.23 -30.70
N ALA A 193 13.17 29.92 -29.98
CA ALA A 193 12.07 30.69 -30.59
C ALA A 193 12.40 32.18 -30.78
N ASP A 194 13.26 32.78 -29.97
CA ASP A 194 13.60 34.22 -30.06
C ASP A 194 14.64 34.56 -31.14
N ALA A 195 15.27 33.56 -31.77
CA ALA A 195 16.21 33.79 -32.87
C ALA A 195 15.49 33.95 -34.23
N GLU A 196 14.37 33.26 -34.45
CA GLU A 196 13.66 33.31 -35.73
C GLU A 196 12.75 34.54 -35.88
N GLU A 197 12.26 35.12 -34.79
CA GLU A 197 11.46 36.35 -34.83
C GLU A 197 12.33 37.62 -35.00
N SER A 198 13.57 37.59 -34.50
CA SER A 198 14.55 38.68 -34.68
C SER A 198 15.11 38.75 -36.11
N GLU A 199 15.16 37.61 -36.83
CA GLU A 199 15.62 37.56 -38.22
C GLU A 199 14.52 37.97 -39.22
N ARG A 200 13.24 37.66 -38.94
CA ARG A 200 12.10 38.14 -39.75
C ARG A 200 11.83 39.63 -39.62
N ALA A 201 12.14 40.24 -38.47
CA ALA A 201 11.97 41.69 -38.26
C ALA A 201 13.03 42.57 -38.95
N ARG A 202 14.12 41.98 -39.47
CA ARG A 202 15.20 42.72 -40.16
C ARG A 202 15.10 42.72 -41.69
N LEU A 203 14.14 41.97 -42.25
CA LEU A 203 13.99 41.78 -43.70
C LEU A 203 12.71 42.40 -44.29
N ASN A 204 11.98 43.21 -43.51
CA ASN A 204 10.87 44.05 -43.99
C ASN A 204 11.16 45.53 -43.74
#